data_AF-A0AAV0GT19-F1
#
_entry.id   AF-A0AAV0GT19-F1
#
_cell.length_a   1.000
_cell.length_b   1.000
_cell.length_c   1.000
_cell.angle_alpha   90.00
_cell.angle_beta   90.00
_cell.angle_gamma   90.00
#
_symmetry.space_group_name_H-M   'P 1'
#
loop_
_entity.id
_entity.type
_entity.pdbx_description
1 polymer ?
#
loop_
_entity_poly.entity_id
_entity_poly.type
_entity_poly.pdbx_seq_one_letter_code
_entity_poly.pdbx_strand_id
1 'polypeptide(L)' 'MMQVTTNAHFQSDLGLDSLDTVEIVMALEEEFGFEIPDNEADKINSISLAVDFIASHPQAK' A
#
# COMPACT_ATOMS: atom_id res chain seq x y z
N MET A 1 18.50 0.75 10.99
CA MET A 1 17.10 1.11 11.28
C MET A 1 16.39 1.12 9.95
N MET A 2 15.27 0.42 9.81
CA MET A 2 14.46 0.48 8.59
C MET A 2 14.03 1.93 8.39
N GLN A 3 14.41 2.52 7.26
CA GLN A 3 14.00 3.87 6.91
C GLN A 3 12.81 3.78 5.98
N VAL A 4 11.67 4.25 6.47
CA VAL A 4 10.48 4.46 5.66
C VAL A 4 10.76 5.63 4.73
N THR A 5 10.94 5.34 3.45
CA THR A 5 11.09 6.33 2.38
C THR A 5 9.94 6.17 1.40
N THR A 6 9.58 7.22 0.67
CA THR A 6 8.52 7.15 -0.33
C THR A 6 8.76 6.07 -1.39
N ASN A 7 10.01 5.74 -1.68
CA ASN A 7 10.36 4.71 -2.66
C ASN A 7 10.66 3.34 -2.01
N ALA A 8 10.46 3.20 -0.70
CA ALA A 8 10.75 1.96 0.00
C ALA A 8 9.80 0.87 -0.49
N HIS A 9 10.40 -0.25 -0.88
CA HIS A 9 9.68 -1.46 -1.23
C HIS A 9 9.40 -2.28 0.03
N PHE A 10 8.17 -2.77 0.18
CA PHE A 10 7.69 -3.43 1.40
C PHE A 10 8.54 -4.65 1.77
N GLN A 11 8.77 -5.55 0.83
CA GLN A 11 9.58 -6.76 1.06
C GLN A 11 11.09 -6.48 1.10
N SER A 12 11.67 -5.82 0.08
CA SER A 12 13.13 -5.73 -0.03
C SER A 12 13.77 -4.73 0.94
N ASP A 13 13.06 -3.64 1.28
CA ASP A 13 13.64 -2.54 2.05
C ASP A 13 13.12 -2.51 3.49
N LEU A 14 11.84 -2.85 3.66
CA LEU A 14 11.18 -2.88 4.97
C LEU A 14 11.06 -4.30 5.54
N GLY A 15 11.41 -5.34 4.77
CA GLY A 15 11.39 -6.72 5.25
C GLY A 15 10.00 -7.22 5.63
N LEU A 16 8.94 -6.59 5.12
CA LEU A 16 7.56 -6.95 5.37
C LEU A 16 7.20 -8.22 4.62
N ASP A 17 6.44 -9.10 5.26
CA ASP A 17 5.95 -10.31 4.63
C ASP A 17 4.65 -10.06 3.85
N SER A 18 4.09 -11.13 3.28
CA SER A 18 2.83 -11.04 2.52
C SER A 18 1.63 -10.71 3.41
N LEU A 19 1.64 -11.08 4.69
CA LEU A 19 0.54 -10.77 5.61
C LEU A 19 0.58 -9.30 6.03
N ASP A 20 1.78 -8.77 6.29
CA ASP A 20 1.98 -7.34 6.55
C ASP A 20 1.45 -6.48 5.39
N THR A 21 1.65 -6.94 4.15
CA THR A 21 1.14 -6.24 2.95
C THR A 21 -0.39 -6.23 2.91
N VAL A 22 -1.05 -7.32 3.31
CA VAL A 22 -2.52 -7.40 3.41
C VAL A 22 -3.03 -6.45 4.49
N GLU A 23 -2.39 -6.39 5.66
CA GLU A 23 -2.77 -5.46 6.73
C GLU A 23 -2.65 -3.99 6.29
N ILE A 24 -1.60 -3.64 5.52
CA ILE A 24 -1.44 -2.29 4.97
C ILE A 24 -2.59 -1.96 4.01
N VAL A 25 -2.91 -2.86 3.08
CA VAL A 25 -4.00 -2.65 2.11
C VAL A 25 -5.33 -2.45 2.84
N MET A 26 -5.65 -3.30 3.82
CA MET A 26 -6.88 -3.17 4.62
C MET A 26 -6.92 -1.85 5.38
N ALA A 27 -5.79 -1.40 5.95
CA ALA A 27 -5.73 -0.11 6.65
C ALA A 27 -5.96 1.07 5.69
N LEU A 28 -5.47 0.99 4.44
CA LEU A 28 -5.74 1.99 3.40
C LEU A 28 -7.21 2.03 3.00
N GLU A 29 -7.83 0.86 2.83
CA GLU A 29 -9.26 0.73 2.52
C GLU A 29 -10.14 1.37 3.62
N GLU A 30 -9.84 1.07 4.89
CA GLU A 30 -10.56 1.63 6.04
C GLU A 30 -10.36 3.14 6.17
N GLU A 31 -9.12 3.64 6.02
CA GLU A 31 -8.81 5.06 6.19
C GLU A 31 -9.47 5.92 5.10
N PHE A 32 -9.42 5.48 3.85
CA PHE A 32 -9.92 6.25 2.71
C PHE A 32 -11.34 5.87 2.27
N GLY A 33 -11.91 4.80 2.85
CA GLY A 33 -13.28 4.37 2.62
C GLY A 33 -13.55 3.83 1.22
N PHE A 34 -12.59 3.14 0.62
CA PHE A 34 -12.73 2.45 -0.67
C PHE A 34 -12.22 1.01 -0.58
N GLU A 35 -12.56 0.17 -1.56
CA GLU A 35 -12.05 -1.20 -1.66
C GLU A 35 -10.96 -1.27 -2.73
N ILE A 36 -9.84 -1.92 -2.42
CA ILE A 36 -8.74 -2.25 -3.32
C ILE A 36 -8.94 -3.69 -3.77
N PRO A 37 -9.21 -3.94 -5.06
CA PRO A 37 -9.34 -5.30 -5.54
C PRO A 37 -7.98 -6.03 -5.49
N ASP A 38 -8.00 -7.34 -5.17
CA ASP A 38 -6.80 -8.17 -4.97
C ASP A 38 -5.76 -8.04 -6.09
N ASN A 39 -6.22 -7.94 -7.35
CA ASN A 39 -5.36 -7.81 -8.53
C ASN A 39 -4.60 -6.47 -8.61
N GLU A 40 -5.07 -5.45 -7.89
CA GLU A 40 -4.41 -4.15 -7.75
C GLU A 40 -3.59 -4.11 -6.46
N ALA A 41 -4.10 -4.68 -5.36
CA ALA A 41 -3.34 -4.87 -4.11
C ALA A 41 -2.00 -5.59 -4.35
N ASP A 42 -1.99 -6.66 -5.15
CA ASP A 42 -0.79 -7.41 -5.54
C ASP A 42 0.28 -6.55 -6.27
N LYS A 43 -0.14 -5.43 -6.88
CA LYS A 43 0.76 -4.50 -7.57
C LYS A 43 1.31 -3.43 -6.63
N ILE A 44 0.72 -3.22 -5.46
CA ILE A 44 1.15 -2.24 -4.47
C ILE A 44 2.29 -2.85 -3.64
N ASN A 45 3.51 -2.75 -4.17
CA ASN A 45 4.70 -3.31 -3.54
C ASN A 45 5.61 -2.27 -2.87
N SER A 46 5.29 -0.99 -3.00
CA SER A 46 6.05 0.12 -2.45
C SER A 46 5.12 1.24 -1.99
N ILE A 47 5.66 2.11 -1.12
CA ILE A 47 4.92 3.26 -0.59
C ILE A 47 4.50 4.21 -1.71
N SER A 48 5.37 4.45 -2.70
CA SER A 48 5.07 5.32 -3.84
C SER A 48 3.85 4.83 -4.63
N LEU A 49 3.77 3.52 -4.90
CA LEU A 49 2.64 2.93 -5.62
C LEU A 49 1.36 2.99 -4.80
N ALA A 50 1.43 2.80 -3.48
CA ALA A 50 0.26 2.93 -2.62
C ALA A 50 -0.29 4.36 -2.67
N VAL A 51 0.59 5.37 -2.55
CA VAL A 51 0.21 6.78 -2.63
C VAL A 51 -0.35 7.14 -4.00
N ASP A 52 0.30 6.70 -5.08
CA ASP A 52 -0.17 6.94 -6.45
C ASP A 52 -1.53 6.28 -6.69
N PHE A 53 -1.74 5.08 -6.15
CA PHE A 53 -3.00 4.36 -6.23
C PHE A 53 -4.13 5.16 -5.59
N ILE A 54 -3.94 5.59 -4.34
CA ILE A 54 -4.90 6.40 -3.59
C ILE A 54 -5.18 7.73 -4.33
N ALA A 55 -4.12 8.43 -4.76
CA ALA A 55 -4.25 9.71 -5.46
C ALA A 55 -4.96 9.60 -6.81
N SER A 56 -4.88 8.45 -7.47
CA SER A 56 -5.57 8.18 -8.73
C SER A 56 -7.07 7.84 -8.57
N HIS A 57 -7.51 7.51 -7.35
CA HIS A 57 -8.89 7.16 -7.05
C HIS A 57 -9.69 8.38 -6.57
N PRO A 58 -10.60 8.95 -7.40
CA PRO A 58 -11.32 10.20 -7.08
C PRO A 58 -12.34 10.07 -5.94
N GLN A 59 -12.53 8.85 -5.42
CA GLN A 59 -13.44 8.53 -4.33
C GLN A 59 -12.73 8.33 -2.98
N ALA A 60 -11.39 8.42 -2.95
CA ALA A 60 -10.64 8.49 -1.70
C ALA A 60 -11.07 9.76 -0.95
N LYS A 61 -11.52 9.57 0.29
CA LYS A 61 -12.20 10.59 1.11
C LYS A 61 -11.29 11.74 1.56
#